data_AF-A0A920NDJ2-F1
#
_entry.id   AF-A0A920NDJ2-F1
#
_cell.length_a   1.000
_cell.length_b   1.000
_cell.length_c   1.000
_cell.angle_alpha   90.00
_cell.angle_beta   90.00
_cell.angle_gamma   90.00
#
_symmetry.space_group_name_H-M   'P 1'
#
loop_
_entity.id
_entity.type
_entity.pdbx_description
1 polymer ?
#
loop_
_entity_poly.entity_id
_entity_poly.type
_entity_poly.pdbx_seq_one_letter_code
_entity_poly.pdbx_strand_id
1 'polypeptide(L)'
;MFDDFFIRALVAGIGVAFVTGPLGCFVVWRRLSYFGDTLAHSALLGVTMAYSFEFNIAISVFIISSVIALILIQLQRKTNLPGDALLGLLAHSSLAVGLVVIGFLTFIRFDIMGLLFGDILAVTVNDLIIIWAGGALILLVLKINLETFICINSKL
;
A
#
# COMPACT_ATOMS: atom_id res chain seq x y z
N MET A 1 7.85 -15.08 26.30
CA MET A 1 9.00 -15.22 25.36
C MET A 1 8.68 -14.74 23.94
N PHE A 2 7.41 -14.63 23.53
CA PHE A 2 6.96 -13.81 22.38
C PHE A 2 6.42 -12.42 22.80
N ASP A 3 6.54 -12.10 24.09
CA ASP A 3 6.08 -10.83 24.69
C ASP A 3 7.00 -9.65 24.33
N ASP A 4 8.23 -9.94 23.88
CA ASP A 4 9.15 -8.94 23.38
C ASP A 4 8.62 -8.34 22.08
N PHE A 5 8.36 -7.04 22.14
CA PHE A 5 8.03 -6.17 21.01
C PHE A 5 9.02 -6.38 19.85
N PHE A 6 10.28 -6.71 20.17
CA PHE A 6 11.32 -7.01 19.21
C PHE A 6 11.05 -8.28 18.37
N ILE A 7 10.61 -9.37 18.99
CA ILE A 7 10.33 -10.62 18.26
C ILE A 7 9.11 -10.45 17.37
N ARG A 8 8.07 -9.73 17.84
CA ARG A 8 6.91 -9.41 17.01
C ARG A 8 7.28 -8.56 15.81
N ALA A 9 8.08 -7.51 16.01
CA ALA A 9 8.59 -6.67 14.95
C ALA A 9 9.39 -7.49 13.91
N LEU A 10 10.25 -8.41 14.37
CA LEU A 10 11.04 -9.28 13.49
C LEU A 10 10.16 -10.21 12.65
N VAL A 11 9.18 -10.88 13.26
CA VAL A 11 8.26 -11.79 12.55
C VAL A 11 7.35 -11.02 11.59
N ALA A 12 6.90 -9.82 11.97
CA ALA A 12 6.13 -8.95 11.08
C ALA A 12 6.95 -8.51 9.87
N GLY A 13 8.20 -8.07 10.09
CA GLY A 13 9.11 -7.66 9.02
C GLY A 13 9.42 -8.78 8.04
N ILE A 14 9.68 -10.00 8.54
CA ILE A 14 9.86 -11.19 7.70
C ILE A 14 8.60 -11.46 6.86
N GLY A 15 7.42 -11.44 7.48
CA GLY A 15 6.15 -11.63 6.77
C GLY A 15 5.95 -10.61 5.65
N VAL A 16 6.19 -9.33 5.91
CA VAL A 16 6.08 -8.25 4.92
C VAL A 16 7.11 -8.42 3.80
N ALA A 17 8.36 -8.79 4.11
CA ALA A 17 9.41 -9.00 3.12
C ALA A 17 9.09 -10.16 2.16
N PHE A 18 8.54 -11.27 2.69
CA PHE A 18 8.11 -12.42 1.89
C PHE A 18 6.98 -12.07 0.90
N VAL A 19 6.08 -11.16 1.29
CA VAL A 19 4.94 -10.75 0.45
C VAL A 19 5.38 -9.70 -0.57
N THR A 20 6.16 -8.71 -0.14
CA THR A 20 6.59 -7.58 -0.99
C THR A 20 7.61 -7.97 -2.05
N GLY A 21 8.49 -8.96 -1.80
CA GLY A 21 9.47 -9.44 -2.79
C GLY A 21 8.85 -9.90 -4.11
N PRO A 22 7.94 -10.90 -4.10
CA PRO A 22 7.25 -11.38 -5.30
C PRO A 22 6.35 -10.32 -5.95
N LEU A 23 5.64 -9.54 -5.12
CA LEU A 23 4.78 -8.45 -5.61
C LEU A 23 5.58 -7.40 -6.37
N GLY A 24 6.74 -6.98 -5.84
CA GLY A 24 7.61 -6.02 -6.49
C GLY A 24 8.10 -6.51 -7.85
N CYS A 25 8.51 -7.78 -7.93
CA CYS A 25 8.91 -8.40 -9.19
C CYS A 25 7.78 -8.36 -10.24
N PHE A 26 6.55 -8.71 -9.83
CA PHE A 26 5.38 -8.67 -10.70
C PHE A 26 5.03 -7.25 -11.18
N VAL A 27 5.11 -6.26 -10.28
CA VAL A 27 4.85 -4.85 -10.58
C VAL A 27 5.87 -4.30 -11.59
N VAL A 28 7.16 -4.62 -11.42
CA VAL A 28 8.22 -4.23 -12.36
C VAL A 28 8.01 -4.86 -13.72
N TRP A 29 7.61 -6.13 -13.79
CA TRP A 29 7.33 -6.80 -15.06
C TRP A 29 6.19 -6.13 -15.85
N ARG A 30 5.22 -5.54 -15.15
CA ARG A 30 4.13 -4.75 -15.74
C ARG A 30 4.53 -3.32 -16.13
N ARG A 31 5.80 -2.93 -15.99
CA ARG A 31 6.29 -1.55 -16.21
C ARG A 31 5.54 -0.52 -15.35
N LEU A 32 5.26 -0.87 -14.09
CA LEU A 32 4.59 -0.01 -13.11
C LEU A 32 5.55 0.33 -11.96
N SER A 33 6.76 0.80 -12.26
CA SER A 33 7.83 0.99 -11.25
C SER A 33 7.45 1.96 -10.13
N TYR A 34 6.65 2.98 -10.44
CA TYR A 34 6.18 4.01 -9.50
C TYR A 34 4.89 3.64 -8.74
N PHE A 35 4.36 2.43 -8.92
CA PHE A 35 3.11 2.00 -8.28
C PHE A 35 3.21 1.93 -6.76
N GLY A 36 4.31 1.38 -6.25
CA GLY A 36 4.57 1.34 -4.80
C GLY A 36 4.61 2.73 -4.19
N ASP A 37 5.29 3.67 -4.85
CA ASP A 37 5.41 5.06 -4.40
C ASP A 37 4.04 5.77 -4.40
N THR A 38 3.24 5.57 -5.44
CA THR A 38 1.89 6.14 -5.53
C THR A 38 0.99 5.61 -4.40
N LEU A 39 1.05 4.30 -4.12
CA LEU A 39 0.26 3.68 -3.06
C LEU A 39 0.69 4.13 -1.66
N ALA A 40 1.99 4.36 -1.43
CA ALA A 40 2.50 4.86 -0.15
C ALA A 40 1.95 6.27 0.16
N HIS A 41 2.02 7.19 -0.81
CA HIS A 41 1.47 8.54 -0.67
C HIS A 41 -0.07 8.55 -0.55
N SER A 42 -0.73 7.63 -1.26
CA SER A 42 -2.17 7.39 -1.12
C SER A 42 -2.56 6.90 0.27
N ALA A 43 -1.73 6.06 0.89
CA ALA A 43 -1.96 5.57 2.23
C ALA A 43 -1.89 6.71 3.26
N LEU A 44 -0.97 7.66 3.11
CA LEU A 44 -0.94 8.87 3.94
C LEU A 44 -2.25 9.64 3.84
N LEU A 45 -2.74 9.90 2.63
CA LEU A 45 -4.07 10.51 2.43
C LEU A 45 -5.16 9.68 3.11
N GLY A 46 -5.08 8.35 3.00
CA GLY A 46 -5.87 7.36 3.73
C GLY A 46 -5.98 7.60 5.23
N VAL A 47 -4.83 7.75 5.88
CA VAL A 47 -4.73 7.99 7.32
C VAL A 47 -5.33 9.35 7.68
N THR A 48 -5.04 10.40 6.93
CA THR A 48 -5.56 11.75 7.20
C THR A 48 -7.08 11.83 7.09
N MET A 49 -7.65 11.10 6.12
CA MET A 49 -9.10 10.99 5.99
C MET A 49 -9.71 10.18 7.14
N ALA A 50 -9.03 9.13 7.61
CA ALA A 50 -9.49 8.34 8.75
C ALA A 50 -9.64 9.20 10.01
N TYR A 51 -8.64 10.04 10.29
CA TYR A 51 -8.69 10.99 11.40
C TYR A 51 -9.78 12.04 11.24
N SER A 52 -10.02 12.52 10.02
CA SER A 52 -11.03 13.56 9.75
C SER A 52 -12.46 13.04 9.96
N PHE A 53 -12.71 11.75 9.73
CA PHE A 53 -14.03 11.14 9.91
C PHE A 53 -14.16 10.23 11.15
N GLU A 54 -13.13 10.16 11.99
CA GLU A 54 -13.07 9.27 13.17
C GLU A 54 -13.30 7.78 12.82
N PHE A 55 -12.83 7.34 11.64
CA PHE A 55 -12.92 5.96 11.17
C PHE A 55 -11.67 5.14 11.52
N ASN A 56 -11.80 3.81 11.43
CA ASN A 56 -10.65 2.90 11.57
C ASN A 56 -9.60 3.18 10.46
N ILE A 57 -8.38 3.45 10.90
CA ILE A 57 -7.25 3.82 10.03
C ILE A 57 -6.97 2.75 8.98
N ALA A 58 -6.91 1.48 9.36
CA ALA A 58 -6.58 0.38 8.44
C ALA A 58 -7.60 0.26 7.31
N ILE A 59 -8.90 0.40 7.63
CA ILE A 59 -9.99 0.34 6.66
C ILE A 59 -9.96 1.55 5.73
N SER A 60 -9.77 2.76 6.28
CA SER A 60 -9.70 3.99 5.49
C SER A 60 -8.52 3.96 4.49
N VAL A 61 -7.35 3.54 4.94
CA VAL A 61 -6.16 3.35 4.09
C VAL A 61 -6.47 2.37 2.96
N PHE A 62 -7.05 1.22 3.26
CA PHE A 62 -7.41 0.23 2.25
C PHE A 62 -8.39 0.79 1.21
N ILE A 63 -9.45 1.48 1.65
CA ILE A 63 -10.46 2.07 0.76
C ILE A 63 -9.82 3.13 -0.14
N ILE A 64 -9.07 4.07 0.43
CA ILE A 64 -8.49 5.18 -0.32
C ILE A 64 -7.43 4.70 -1.32
N SER A 65 -6.54 3.78 -0.91
CA SER A 65 -5.57 3.18 -1.82
C SER A 65 -6.26 2.40 -2.95
N SER A 66 -7.37 1.72 -2.67
CA SER A 66 -8.17 1.03 -3.68
C SER A 66 -8.83 2.00 -4.67
N VAL A 67 -9.40 3.11 -4.16
CA VAL A 67 -9.97 4.18 -4.99
C VAL A 67 -8.91 4.79 -5.91
N ILE A 68 -7.71 5.09 -5.40
CA ILE A 68 -6.63 5.65 -6.21
C ILE A 68 -6.14 4.64 -7.26
N ALA A 69 -6.04 3.35 -6.91
CA ALA A 69 -5.72 2.29 -7.87
C ALA A 69 -6.77 2.19 -8.98
N LEU A 70 -8.07 2.31 -8.67
CA LEU A 70 -9.14 2.31 -9.67
C LEU A 70 -9.10 3.55 -10.55
N ILE A 71 -8.88 4.74 -9.98
CA ILE A 71 -8.69 5.99 -10.73
C ILE A 71 -7.53 5.84 -11.70
N LEU A 72 -6.40 5.29 -11.24
CA LEU A 72 -5.23 5.04 -12.08
C LEU A 72 -5.56 4.15 -13.27
N ILE A 73 -6.27 3.03 -13.06
CA ILE A 73 -6.67 2.12 -14.14
C ILE A 73 -7.59 2.83 -15.13
N GLN A 74 -8.54 3.64 -14.67
CA GLN A 74 -9.42 4.42 -15.56
C GLN A 74 -8.65 5.46 -16.36
N LEU A 75 -7.70 6.15 -15.73
CA LEU A 75 -6.90 7.20 -16.36
C LEU A 75 -5.94 6.62 -17.41
N GLN A 76 -5.33 5.47 -17.13
CA GLN A 76 -4.53 4.71 -18.10
C GLN A 76 -5.35 4.27 -19.32
N ARG A 77 -6.65 3.99 -19.19
CA ARG A 77 -7.51 3.64 -20.33
C ARG A 77 -7.96 4.84 -21.15
N LYS A 78 -8.09 6.02 -20.53
CA LYS A 78 -8.57 7.24 -21.20
C LYS A 78 -7.48 8.11 -21.81
N THR A 79 -6.25 8.03 -21.29
CA THR A 79 -5.15 8.92 -21.68
C THR A 79 -4.04 8.16 -22.38
N ASN A 80 -3.43 8.76 -23.41
CA ASN A 80 -2.24 8.23 -24.10
C ASN A 80 -0.92 8.61 -23.38
N LEU A 81 -1.00 8.98 -22.11
CA LEU A 81 0.17 9.37 -21.32
C LEU A 81 0.97 8.12 -20.89
N PRO A 82 2.31 8.24 -20.72
CA PRO A 82 3.11 7.18 -20.14
C PRO A 82 2.57 6.81 -18.76
N GLY A 83 2.41 5.50 -18.48
CA GLY A 83 1.88 5.02 -17.20
C GLY A 83 2.67 5.53 -15.98
N ASP A 84 3.98 5.68 -16.11
CA ASP A 84 4.86 6.23 -15.08
C ASP A 84 4.60 7.70 -14.77
N ALA A 85 4.21 8.50 -15.78
CA ALA A 85 3.86 9.90 -15.58
C ALA A 85 2.53 10.04 -14.82
N LEU A 86 1.54 9.20 -15.13
CA LEU A 86 0.26 9.17 -14.40
C LEU A 86 0.46 8.74 -12.95
N LEU A 87 1.32 7.74 -12.72
CA LEU A 87 1.71 7.29 -11.39
C LEU A 87 2.32 8.43 -10.57
N GLY A 88 3.35 9.09 -11.10
CA GLY A 88 4.00 10.22 -10.41
C GLY A 88 3.06 11.39 -10.14
N LEU A 89 2.15 11.69 -11.08
CA LEU A 89 1.13 12.73 -10.87
C LEU A 89 0.16 12.36 -9.74
N LEU A 90 -0.31 11.12 -9.69
CA LEU A 90 -1.20 10.64 -8.62
C LEU A 90 -0.49 10.57 -7.26
N ALA A 91 0.80 10.21 -7.23
CA ALA A 91 1.59 10.20 -6.01
C ALA A 91 1.69 11.61 -5.40
N HIS A 92 2.12 12.60 -6.17
CA HIS A 92 2.27 13.96 -5.66
C HIS A 92 0.93 14.65 -5.38
N SER A 93 -0.10 14.40 -6.17
CA SER A 93 -1.44 14.96 -5.90
C SER A 93 -2.07 14.36 -4.65
N SER A 94 -1.93 13.05 -4.41
CA SER A 94 -2.42 12.43 -3.16
C SER A 94 -1.66 12.96 -1.93
N LEU A 95 -0.34 13.11 -1.99
CA LEU A 95 0.43 13.74 -0.91
C LEU A 95 -0.01 15.19 -0.68
N ALA A 96 -0.17 15.98 -1.74
CA ALA A 96 -0.57 17.39 -1.62
C ALA A 96 -1.95 17.52 -0.96
N VAL A 97 -2.92 16.71 -1.39
CA VAL A 97 -4.26 16.71 -0.78
C VAL A 97 -4.19 16.23 0.67
N GLY A 98 -3.42 15.19 0.98
CA GLY A 98 -3.25 14.69 2.35
C GLY A 98 -2.65 15.75 3.28
N LEU A 99 -1.63 16.49 2.83
CA LEU A 99 -1.04 17.59 3.58
C LEU A 99 -2.01 18.76 3.78
N VAL A 100 -2.83 19.09 2.79
CA VAL A 100 -3.87 20.12 2.93
C VAL A 100 -4.88 19.71 4.00
N VAL A 101 -5.31 18.45 4.02
CA VAL A 101 -6.22 17.91 5.06
C VAL A 101 -5.56 17.99 6.44
N ILE A 102 -4.30 17.59 6.58
CA ILE A 102 -3.53 17.74 7.83
C ILE A 102 -3.50 19.20 8.29
N GLY A 103 -3.32 20.14 7.35
CA GLY A 103 -3.29 21.57 7.64
C GLY A 103 -4.57 22.11 8.29
N PHE A 104 -5.72 21.48 8.04
CA PHE A 104 -6.98 21.81 8.72
C PHE A 104 -7.06 21.23 10.14
N LEU A 105 -6.35 20.13 10.41
CA LEU A 105 -6.32 19.43 11.69
C LEU A 105 -5.28 20.05 12.66
N THR A 106 -5.31 21.37 12.84
CA THR A 106 -4.35 22.15 13.65
C THR A 106 -4.29 21.76 15.14
N PHE A 107 -5.29 21.03 15.64
CA PHE A 107 -5.37 20.61 17.05
C PHE A 107 -4.57 19.34 17.34
N ILE A 108 -4.18 18.57 16.33
CA ILE A 108 -3.49 17.28 16.49
C ILE A 108 -2.06 17.44 15.98
N ARG A 109 -1.07 17.16 16.84
CA ARG A 109 0.33 17.09 16.42
C ARG A 109 0.59 15.75 15.73
N PHE A 110 0.47 15.72 14.42
CA PHE A 110 0.83 14.56 13.63
C PHE A 110 2.35 14.43 13.54
N ASP A 111 2.88 13.28 13.96
CA ASP A 111 4.23 12.89 13.58
C ASP A 111 4.22 12.37 12.15
N ILE A 112 4.57 13.24 11.21
CA ILE A 112 4.60 12.93 9.78
C ILE A 112 5.65 11.84 9.51
N MET A 113 6.76 11.82 10.26
CA MET A 113 7.79 10.80 10.11
C MET A 113 7.27 9.45 10.61
N GLY A 114 6.61 9.42 11.76
CA GLY A 114 5.94 8.22 12.27
C GLY A 114 4.86 7.68 11.33
N LEU A 115 4.15 8.54 10.61
CA LEU A 115 3.15 8.13 9.61
C LEU A 115 3.75 7.66 8.28
N LEU A 116 4.85 8.28 7.83
CA LEU A 116 5.52 7.93 6.57
C LEU A 116 6.34 6.64 6.68
N PHE A 117 7.06 6.47 7.79
CA PHE A 117 7.96 5.34 8.00
C PHE A 117 7.31 4.21 8.80
N GLY A 118 6.29 4.52 9.61
CA GLY A 118 5.67 3.58 10.52
C GLY A 118 6.52 3.29 11.75
N ASP A 119 5.89 2.71 12.78
CA ASP A 119 6.58 2.14 13.94
C ASP A 119 6.38 0.62 13.95
N ILE A 120 7.43 -0.11 13.59
CA ILE A 120 7.40 -1.59 13.56
C ILE A 120 7.42 -2.20 14.96
N LEU A 121 7.85 -1.47 16.00
CA LEU A 121 7.82 -1.96 17.38
C LEU A 121 6.40 -1.96 17.96
N ALA A 122 5.52 -1.08 17.46
CA ALA A 122 4.14 -0.96 17.91
C ALA A 122 3.21 -2.11 17.44
N VAL A 123 3.73 -3.07 16.67
CA VAL A 123 2.95 -4.17 16.10
C VAL A 123 2.33 -5.06 17.18
N THR A 124 1.01 -5.26 17.08
CA THR A 124 0.24 -6.12 17.97
C THR A 124 0.12 -7.55 17.42
N VAL A 125 -0.33 -8.49 18.26
CA VAL A 125 -0.57 -9.88 17.85
C VAL A 125 -1.67 -9.96 16.78
N ASN A 126 -2.68 -9.10 16.85
CA ASN A 126 -3.74 -9.06 15.87
C ASN A 126 -3.22 -8.61 14.48
N ASP A 127 -2.33 -7.62 14.45
CA ASP A 127 -1.70 -7.17 13.21
C ASP A 127 -0.85 -8.27 12.58
N LEU A 128 -0.19 -9.09 13.40
CA LEU A 128 0.58 -10.23 12.92
C LEU A 128 -0.31 -11.24 12.18
N ILE A 129 -1.49 -11.54 12.72
CA ILE A 129 -2.46 -12.43 12.06
C ILE A 129 -2.90 -11.83 10.73
N ILE A 130 -3.18 -10.53 10.69
CA ILE A 130 -3.60 -9.82 9.46
C ILE A 130 -2.47 -9.85 8.40
N ILE A 131 -1.22 -9.59 8.80
CA ILE A 131 -0.06 -9.61 7.89
C ILE A 131 0.14 -11.01 7.29
N TRP A 132 0.10 -12.06 8.11
CA TRP A 132 0.34 -13.42 7.63
C TRP A 132 -0.84 -13.98 6.85
N ALA A 133 -2.08 -13.80 7.32
CA ALA A 133 -3.28 -14.26 6.62
C ALA A 133 -3.51 -13.49 5.32
N GLY A 134 -3.41 -12.15 5.38
CA GLY A 134 -3.51 -11.29 4.21
C GLY A 134 -2.37 -11.53 3.23
N GLY A 135 -1.13 -11.68 3.73
CA GLY A 135 0.04 -12.02 2.94
C GLY A 135 -0.08 -13.35 2.21
N ALA A 136 -0.54 -14.40 2.90
CA ALA A 136 -0.81 -15.70 2.31
C ALA A 136 -1.87 -15.61 1.21
N LEU A 137 -2.95 -14.87 1.45
CA LEU A 137 -4.01 -14.64 0.47
C LEU A 137 -3.46 -13.91 -0.78
N ILE A 138 -2.66 -12.86 -0.59
CA ILE A 138 -2.05 -12.10 -1.70
C ILE A 138 -1.11 -13.00 -2.52
N LEU A 139 -0.26 -13.78 -1.86
CA LEU A 139 0.64 -14.72 -2.54
C LEU A 139 -0.13 -15.80 -3.31
N LEU A 140 -1.22 -16.31 -2.74
CA LEU A 140 -2.09 -17.29 -3.40
C LEU A 140 -2.72 -16.70 -4.66
N VAL A 141 -3.27 -15.49 -4.57
CA VAL A 141 -3.83 -14.77 -5.73
C VAL A 141 -2.77 -14.49 -6.78
N LEU A 142 -1.56 -14.08 -6.37
CA LEU A 142 -0.44 -13.83 -7.27
C LEU A 142 -0.05 -15.11 -8.01
N LYS A 143 0.08 -16.24 -7.30
CA LYS A 143 0.40 -17.54 -7.88
C LYS A 143 -0.60 -17.93 -8.96
N ILE A 144 -1.90 -17.82 -8.69
CA ILE A 144 -2.97 -18.13 -9.66
C ILE A 144 -2.86 -17.26 -10.92
N ASN A 145 -2.65 -15.94 -10.75
CA ASN A 145 -2.54 -15.02 -11.89
C ASN A 145 -1.27 -15.26 -12.71
N LEU A 146 -0.15 -15.58 -12.05
CA LEU A 146 1.12 -15.84 -12.71
C LEU A 146 1.09 -17.14 -13.51
N GLU A 147 0.53 -18.22 -12.95
CA GLU A 147 0.35 -19.49 -13.65
C GLU A 147 -0.53 -19.31 -14.89
N THR A 148 -1.60 -18.51 -14.80
CA THR A 148 -2.46 -18.20 -15.94
C THR A 148 -1.69 -17.45 -17.03
N PHE A 149 -0.87 -16.46 -16.66
CA PHE A 149 -0.08 -15.68 -17.63
C PHE A 149 1.00 -16.52 -18.33
N ILE A 150 1.72 -17.36 -17.57
CA ILE A 150 2.73 -18.28 -18.12
C ILE A 150 2.08 -19.33 -19.02
N CYS A 151 0.94 -19.90 -18.63
CA CYS A 151 0.26 -20.94 -19.40
C CYS A 151 -0.34 -20.41 -20.72
N ILE A 152 -0.76 -19.15 -20.76
CA ILE A 152 -1.19 -18.48 -22.00
C ILE A 152 0.02 -18.23 -22.92
N ASN A 153 1.14 -17.76 -22.38
CA ASN A 153 2.32 -17.44 -23.17
C ASN A 153 3.10 -18.69 -23.64
N SER A 154 2.95 -19.84 -22.98
CA SER A 154 3.57 -21.11 -23.43
C SER A 154 2.74 -21.87 -24.48
N LYS A 155 1.53 -21.38 -24.81
CA LYS A 155 0.65 -21.96 -25.84
C LYS A 155 0.65 -21.18 -27.17
N LEU A 156 1.42 -20.08 -27.25
CA LEU A 156 1.87 -19.48 -28.51
C LEU A 156 3.30 -19.95 -28.80
#